data_AF-A0A954Z8C3-F1
#
_entry.id   AF-A0A954Z8C3-F1
#
_cell.length_a   1.000
_cell.length_b   1.000
_cell.length_c   1.000
_cell.angle_alpha   90.00
_cell.angle_beta   90.00
_cell.angle_gamma   90.00
#
_symmetry.space_group_name_H-M   'P 1'
#
loop_
_entity.id
_entity.type
_entity.pdbx_description
1 polymer ?
#
loop_
_entity_poly.entity_id
_entity_poly.type
_entity_poly.pdbx_seq_one_letter_code
_entity_poly.pdbx_strand_id
1 'polypeptide(L)' 'MTIDKSLKVRRGGLGTRSVLTRAERLERLKETERWQEGDSPLGLPKVRVKKLSMKKKKKKSKDDDDK' A
#
# COMPACT_ATOMS: atom_id res chain seq x y z
N MET A 1 -22.91 16.67 22.81
CA MET A 1 -23.58 15.70 21.92
C MET A 1 -22.72 14.46 21.78
N THR A 2 -23.10 13.39 22.46
CA THR A 2 -22.38 12.11 22.51
C THR A 2 -22.90 11.20 21.40
N ILE A 3 -22.02 10.82 20.47
CA ILE A 3 -22.32 9.86 19.39
C ILE A 3 -22.18 8.43 19.94
N ASP A 4 -23.14 7.56 19.61
CA ASP A 4 -23.08 6.15 19.95
C ASP A 4 -21.92 5.43 19.23
N LYS A 5 -21.31 4.45 19.90
CA LYS A 5 -20.13 3.73 19.38
C LYS A 5 -20.40 3.02 18.05
N SER A 6 -21.64 2.59 17.80
CA SER A 6 -22.05 1.94 16.54
C SER A 6 -22.16 2.91 15.36
N LEU A 7 -22.49 4.17 15.65
CA LEU A 7 -22.58 5.26 14.66
C LEU A 7 -21.22 5.90 14.36
N LYS A 8 -20.17 5.49 15.08
CA LYS A 8 -18.81 5.97 14.85
C LYS A 8 -18.25 5.29 13.60
N VAL A 9 -18.17 6.03 12.50
CA VAL A 9 -17.58 5.57 11.23
C VAL A 9 -16.16 5.05 11.49
N ARG A 10 -16.01 3.72 11.56
CA ARG A 10 -14.70 3.07 11.71
C ARG A 10 -14.00 3.10 10.35
N ARG A 11 -13.04 4.02 10.22
CA ARG A 11 -12.04 4.15 9.13
C ARG A 11 -12.54 4.73 7.81
N GLY A 12 -12.64 6.04 7.73
CA GLY A 12 -12.74 6.79 6.48
C GLY A 12 -11.40 7.14 5.80
N GLY A 13 -10.30 6.40 6.00
CA GLY A 13 -9.03 6.82 5.38
C GLY A 13 -7.78 5.96 5.56
N LEU A 14 -7.85 4.85 6.30
CA LEU A 14 -6.69 3.98 6.55
C LEU A 14 -6.63 2.77 5.62
N GLY A 15 -7.36 2.81 4.50
CA GLY A 15 -7.30 1.78 3.47
C GLY A 15 -6.09 1.98 2.57
N THR A 16 -5.54 0.88 2.04
CA THR A 16 -4.53 0.97 0.99
C THR A 16 -5.17 1.50 -0.29
N ARG A 17 -4.53 2.51 -0.90
CA ARG A 17 -4.97 3.06 -2.20
C ARG A 17 -4.80 2.02 -3.31
N SER A 18 -5.59 2.13 -4.37
CA SER A 18 -5.50 1.26 -5.55
C SER A 18 -4.39 1.68 -6.52
N VAL A 19 -4.09 2.98 -6.59
CA VAL A 19 -3.11 3.59 -7.50
C VAL A 19 -2.13 4.42 -6.69
N LEU A 20 -0.87 4.44 -7.12
CA LEU A 20 0.19 5.29 -6.57
C LEU A 20 -0.15 6.78 -6.75
N THR A 21 0.39 7.61 -5.87
CA THR A 21 0.32 9.07 -6.01
C THR A 21 1.08 9.52 -7.26
N ARG A 22 0.87 10.76 -7.71
CA ARG A 22 1.52 11.27 -8.91
C ARG A 22 3.06 11.23 -8.83
N ALA A 23 3.63 11.61 -7.69
CA ALA A 23 5.08 11.58 -7.46
C ALA A 23 5.62 10.15 -7.54
N GLU A 24 5.00 9.21 -6.79
CA GLU A 24 5.33 7.79 -6.82
C GLU A 24 5.17 7.19 -8.24
N ARG A 25 4.21 7.67 -9.03
CA ARG A 25 4.05 7.24 -10.43
C ARG A 25 5.17 7.73 -11.32
N LEU A 26 5.63 8.97 -11.16
CA LEU A 26 6.76 9.51 -11.93
C LEU A 26 8.03 8.71 -11.66
N GLU A 27 8.34 8.47 -10.38
CA GLU A 27 9.48 7.64 -9.98
C GLU A 27 9.38 6.25 -10.61
N ARG A 28 8.22 5.59 -10.48
CA ARG A 28 8.03 4.25 -11.02
C ARG A 28 8.07 4.20 -12.55
N LEU A 29 7.58 5.24 -13.23
CA LEU A 29 7.60 5.31 -14.69
C LEU A 29 9.00 5.61 -15.22
N LYS A 30 9.77 6.45 -14.51
CA LYS A 30 11.19 6.70 -14.76
C LYS A 30 12.01 5.41 -14.63
N GLU A 31 11.78 4.62 -13.58
CA GLU A 31 12.40 3.29 -13.41
C GLU A 31 12.07 2.30 -14.55
N THR A 32 10.91 2.45 -15.20
CA THR A 32 10.48 1.57 -16.31
C THR A 32 10.75 2.17 -17.69
N GLU A 33 11.49 3.29 -17.77
CA GLU A 33 11.82 4.01 -19.02
C GLU A 33 10.60 4.48 -19.83
N ARG A 34 9.41 4.53 -19.19
CA ARG A 34 8.15 4.95 -19.84
C ARG A 34 7.86 6.44 -19.71
N TRP A 35 8.71 7.17 -19.01
CA TRP A 35 8.62 8.61 -18.81
C TRP A 35 10.03 9.18 -18.70
N GLN A 36 10.32 10.25 -19.44
CA GLN A 36 11.61 10.94 -19.46
C GLN A 36 11.47 12.39 -18.98
N GLU A 37 12.59 12.98 -18.54
CA GLU A 37 12.65 14.40 -18.16
C GLU A 37 12.44 15.28 -19.40
N GLY A 38 11.22 15.84 -19.50
CA GLY A 38 10.74 16.59 -20.66
C GLY A 38 9.31 16.21 -21.04
N ASP A 39 8.89 14.99 -20.70
CA ASP A 39 7.51 14.54 -20.88
C ASP A 39 6.58 15.26 -19.91
N SER A 40 5.33 15.48 -20.36
CA SER A 40 4.32 16.12 -19.52
C SER A 40 4.12 15.33 -18.21
N PRO A 41 4.17 16.00 -17.05
CA PRO A 41 3.91 15.33 -15.79
C PRO A 41 2.41 15.06 -15.59
N LEU A 42 1.54 15.56 -16.47
CA LEU A 42 0.08 15.39 -16.43
C LEU A 42 -0.36 14.21 -17.32
N GLY A 43 -1.50 13.59 -17.02
CA GLY A 43 -2.02 12.48 -17.85
C GLY A 43 -1.28 11.15 -17.71
N LEU A 44 -0.45 10.98 -16.68
CA LEU A 44 0.35 9.76 -16.49
C LEU A 44 -0.51 8.48 -16.45
N PRO A 45 0.00 7.33 -16.94
CA PRO A 45 -0.67 6.05 -16.85
C PRO A 45 -0.90 5.62 -15.38
N LYS A 46 -1.95 4.83 -15.14
CA LYS A 46 -2.30 4.35 -13.79
C LYS A 46 -1.33 3.25 -13.36
N VAL A 47 -0.59 3.46 -12.28
CA VAL A 47 0.31 2.45 -11.70
C VAL A 47 -0.28 1.93 -10.39
N ARG A 48 -0.53 0.62 -10.33
CA ARG A 48 -1.16 -0.04 -9.17
C ARG A 48 -0.17 -0.20 -8.02
N VAL A 49 -0.65 -0.05 -6.78
CA VAL A 49 0.11 -0.37 -5.56
C VAL A 49 0.34 -1.89 -5.49
N LYS A 50 1.62 -2.32 -5.40
CA LYS A 50 1.94 -3.75 -5.22
C LYS A 50 1.53 -4.19 -3.82
N LYS A 51 0.62 -5.17 -3.74
CA LYS A 51 0.26 -5.81 -2.48
C LYS A 51 1.31 -6.86 -2.16
N LEU A 52 2.14 -6.59 -1.15
CA LEU A 52 3.08 -7.58 -0.62
C LEU A 52 2.28 -8.68 0.11
N SER A 53 2.18 -9.86 -0.49
CA SER A 53 1.69 -11.05 0.21
C SER A 53 2.82 -11.60 1.07
N MET A 54 2.85 -11.27 2.36
CA MET A 54 3.77 -11.93 3.28
C MET A 54 3.35 -13.40 3.43
N LYS A 55 4.22 -14.33 3.02
CA LYS A 55 4.04 -15.77 3.24
C LYS A 55 4.11 -15.99 4.76
N LYS A 56 3.10 -16.66 5.33
CA LYS A 56 2.98 -16.87 6.78
C LYS A 56 4.23 -17.61 7.29
N LYS A 57 5.01 -17.00 8.20
CA LYS A 57 6.13 -17.69 8.86
C LYS A 57 5.58 -18.90 9.62
N LYS A 58 6.17 -20.09 9.42
CA LYS A 58 5.85 -21.30 10.19
C LYS A 58 6.24 -21.04 11.65
N LYS A 59 5.27 -21.14 12.57
CA LYS A 59 5.50 -20.98 14.01
C LYS A 59 6.42 -22.10 14.44
N LYS A 60 7.63 -21.79 14.95
CA LYS A 60 8.51 -22.77 15.58
C LYS A 60 7.80 -23.21 16.87
N SER A 61 7.45 -24.48 16.97
CA SER A 61 6.95 -25.08 18.20
C SER A 61 8.01 -24.89 19.29
N LYS A 62 7.60 -24.30 20.41
CA LYS A 62 8.31 -24.42 21.69
C LYS A 62 8.04 -25.84 22.16
N ASP A 63 9.01 -26.72 21.98
CA ASP A 63 9.10 -28.04 22.61
C ASP A 63 10.59 -28.38 22.66
N ASP A 64 11.33 -27.60 23.45
CA ASP A 64 12.72 -27.88 23.91
C ASP A 64 13.04 -26.93 25.08
N ASP A 65 12.17 -26.92 26.09
CA ASP A 65 12.45 -26.34 27.41
C ASP A 65 11.46 -27.00 28.39
N ASP A 66 12.01 -27.63 29.43
CA ASP A 66 11.40 -28.41 30.51
C ASP A 66 11.07 -29.92 30.29
N LYS A 67 12.01 -30.74 30.76
CA LYS A 67 11.94 -32.16 31.21
C LYS A 67 11.88 -33.30 30.20
#